data_AF-A0A8T6ICZ1-F1
#
_entry.id   AF-A0A8T6ICZ1-F1
#
_cell.length_a   1.000
_cell.length_b   1.000
_cell.length_c   1.000
_cell.angle_alpha   90.00
_cell.angle_beta   90.00
_cell.angle_gamma   90.00
#
_symmetry.space_group_name_H-M   'P 1'
#
loop_
_entity.id
_entity.type
_entity.pdbx_description
1 polymer ?
#
loop_
_entity_poly.entity_id
_entity_poly.type
_entity_poly.pdbx_seq_one_letter_code
_entity_poly.pdbx_strand_id
1 'polypeptide(L)'
;MVISPSLSTRGVSPGTSVALHSTPSRHPYSIRALPRPAPPERRPHGRSRLREIAPAPGHRAGRGDGRRADARVDERGCLGRDATDPPRLLFQPQPPATLAQGRDQRPRATRQTGLLRLRRGHDPSQGGAGRRRCLPRGLRELLLPGDRSRHGGRQGHRRTGLRPRGSLWGPVVSNLLKLGIPAGSLQEATRELFERAGYRITFSSRSYYPGIDDDEIDCLMVRAQEMARYVEQGVLDAGITGHDWVVETGSDVREICELRFSKVSRRPARWVLCVPADSPVRQVSDLDGKRIATEVVRVTRAYLERHGVEARVEFSWGATEAKPPLLADAIVEVTETGSSIRANNLRIVDEVLSSTPRLIANHAAMEDPWKVEKLDNIALMLRSCLAAEGKVGLMLNARKDDLDAITGLLPALQTPTISRLSDEGWIALNTIIDESVVRTLIPRLKAAGARGIVEYPIGKIIE
;
A
#
# COMPACT_ATOMS: atom_id res chain seq x y z
N MET A 1 61.78 -19.26 45.64
CA MET A 1 62.03 -19.79 46.99
C MET A 1 60.66 -20.06 47.62
N VAL A 2 60.19 -21.32 47.55
CA VAL A 2 59.76 -22.20 48.68
C VAL A 2 58.48 -21.76 49.45
N ILE A 3 57.48 -22.59 49.78
CA ILE A 3 57.33 -24.08 49.81
C ILE A 3 55.92 -24.50 49.32
N SER A 4 55.80 -25.66 48.67
CA SER A 4 54.58 -26.50 48.64
C SER A 4 54.88 -27.86 49.30
N PRO A 5 53.87 -28.54 49.88
CA PRO A 5 53.68 -29.98 49.58
C PRO A 5 52.19 -30.29 49.26
N SER A 6 51.83 -30.95 48.15
CA SER A 6 51.91 -32.41 47.84
C SER A 6 50.90 -33.24 48.65
N LEU A 7 50.03 -34.09 48.08
CA LEU A 7 50.31 -35.37 47.36
C LEU A 7 49.05 -35.79 46.54
N SER A 8 49.11 -36.32 45.30
CA SER A 8 49.54 -37.68 44.87
C SER A 8 48.40 -38.74 44.97
N THR A 9 48.12 -39.68 44.03
CA THR A 9 48.85 -40.15 42.83
C THR A 9 48.01 -41.06 41.91
N ARG A 10 48.49 -41.29 40.66
CA ARG A 10 48.29 -42.45 39.74
C ARG A 10 46.88 -42.66 39.13
N GLY A 11 46.72 -43.11 37.87
CA GLY A 11 47.71 -43.28 36.79
C GLY A 11 47.49 -44.51 35.88
N VAL A 12 47.80 -44.32 34.59
CA VAL A 12 48.13 -45.34 33.54
C VAL A 12 46.97 -45.99 32.75
N SER A 13 47.18 -46.04 31.43
CA SER A 13 46.34 -46.53 30.32
C SER A 13 46.73 -47.98 29.90
N PRO A 14 46.55 -48.45 28.65
CA PRO A 14 45.36 -48.52 27.79
C PRO A 14 45.06 -49.95 27.26
N GLY A 15 43.90 -50.14 26.61
CA GLY A 15 43.75 -51.09 25.50
C GLY A 15 42.75 -52.24 25.66
N THR A 16 41.89 -52.42 24.67
CA THR A 16 41.67 -53.68 23.91
C THR A 16 40.75 -53.40 22.72
N SER A 17 41.09 -53.97 21.56
CA SER A 17 40.33 -53.87 20.30
C SER A 17 39.16 -54.87 20.26
N VAL A 18 37.99 -54.45 19.78
CA VAL A 18 37.04 -55.36 19.11
C VAL A 18 36.49 -54.65 17.87
N ALA A 19 36.75 -55.22 16.69
CA ALA A 19 36.09 -54.84 15.45
C ALA A 19 34.77 -55.60 15.30
N LEU A 20 33.70 -54.90 14.93
CA LEU A 20 32.50 -55.54 14.38
C LEU A 20 32.13 -54.89 13.05
N HIS A 21 32.16 -55.70 11.99
CA HIS A 21 31.52 -55.39 10.72
C HIS A 21 29.99 -55.39 10.91
N SER A 22 29.32 -54.36 10.42
CA SER A 22 27.88 -54.41 10.14
C SER A 22 27.55 -53.51 8.95
N THR A 23 27.34 -54.14 7.80
CA THR A 23 26.89 -53.54 6.55
C THR A 23 25.51 -52.89 6.68
N PRO A 24 25.26 -51.70 6.09
CA PRO A 24 23.90 -51.24 5.83
C PRO A 24 23.29 -52.07 4.69
N SER A 25 22.23 -52.82 5.00
CA SER A 25 21.53 -53.64 4.00
C SER A 25 20.79 -52.77 2.98
N ARG A 26 21.01 -53.00 1.69
CA ARG A 26 20.08 -52.57 0.65
C ARG A 26 18.77 -53.34 0.80
N HIS A 27 17.65 -52.66 1.02
CA HIS A 27 16.33 -53.20 0.68
C HIS A 27 15.41 -52.13 0.06
N PRO A 28 14.48 -52.50 -0.84
CA PRO A 28 13.99 -51.59 -1.85
C PRO A 28 12.52 -51.21 -1.63
N TYR A 29 12.24 -49.91 -1.49
CA TYR A 29 10.89 -49.38 -1.67
C TYR A 29 10.72 -48.80 -3.07
N SER A 30 10.41 -49.69 -4.03
CA SER A 30 9.88 -49.25 -5.31
C SER A 30 8.47 -48.68 -5.10
N ILE A 31 8.33 -47.35 -5.15
CA ILE A 31 7.01 -46.71 -5.14
C ILE A 31 6.30 -47.09 -6.44
N ARG A 32 5.36 -48.04 -6.32
CA ARG A 32 4.55 -48.51 -7.45
C ARG A 32 3.58 -47.41 -7.84
N ALA A 33 3.79 -46.78 -8.99
CA ALA A 33 2.93 -45.72 -9.47
C ALA A 33 1.47 -46.20 -9.59
N LEU A 34 0.56 -45.54 -8.88
CA LEU A 34 -0.87 -45.77 -9.02
C LEU A 34 -1.33 -45.25 -10.39
N PRO A 35 -2.17 -46.00 -11.15
CA PRO A 35 -2.66 -45.55 -12.44
C PRO A 35 -3.56 -44.32 -12.27
N ARG A 36 -3.36 -43.31 -13.13
CA ARG A 36 -4.22 -42.12 -13.19
C ARG A 36 -5.66 -42.52 -13.53
N PRO A 37 -6.69 -41.94 -12.88
CA PRO A 37 -8.07 -42.15 -13.30
C PRO A 37 -8.29 -41.60 -14.72
N ALA A 38 -9.03 -42.34 -15.54
CA ALA A 38 -9.35 -41.95 -16.91
C ALA A 38 -10.28 -40.72 -16.94
N PRO A 39 -10.15 -39.82 -17.92
CA PRO A 39 -11.07 -38.69 -18.08
C PRO A 39 -12.47 -39.18 -18.48
N PRO A 40 -13.55 -38.53 -18.03
CA PRO A 40 -14.92 -38.95 -18.34
C PRO A 40 -15.24 -38.78 -19.84
N GLU A 41 -15.90 -39.79 -20.41
CA GLU A 41 -16.28 -39.82 -21.81
C GLU A 41 -17.28 -38.70 -22.16
N ARG A 42 -17.01 -37.97 -23.25
CA ARG A 42 -17.92 -36.99 -23.82
C ARG A 42 -19.04 -37.69 -24.58
N ARG A 43 -20.25 -37.75 -24.00
CA ARG A 43 -21.46 -38.11 -24.76
C ARG A 43 -21.75 -37.05 -25.85
N PRO A 44 -22.14 -37.44 -27.07
CA PRO A 44 -22.34 -36.50 -28.17
C PRO A 44 -23.59 -35.63 -27.97
N HIS A 45 -23.47 -34.34 -28.29
CA HIS A 45 -24.60 -33.39 -28.22
C HIS A 45 -25.66 -33.71 -29.28
N GLY A 46 -26.86 -34.07 -28.83
CA GLY A 46 -28.04 -34.14 -29.67
C GLY A 46 -28.47 -32.74 -30.17
N ARG A 47 -28.63 -32.58 -31.48
CA ARG A 47 -29.17 -31.35 -32.09
C ARG A 47 -30.69 -31.29 -31.94
N SER A 48 -31.19 -30.49 -31.01
CA SER A 48 -32.62 -30.11 -30.97
C SER A 48 -32.81 -28.71 -31.55
N ARG A 49 -33.33 -28.64 -32.79
CA ARG A 49 -33.82 -27.37 -33.37
C ARG A 49 -35.09 -26.95 -32.64
N LEU A 50 -35.13 -25.75 -32.08
CA LEU A 50 -36.38 -25.09 -31.71
C LEU A 50 -36.63 -23.92 -32.67
N ARG A 51 -37.87 -23.82 -33.14
CA ARG A 51 -38.32 -22.84 -34.14
C ARG A 51 -38.72 -21.53 -33.46
N GLU A 52 -38.48 -20.43 -34.15
CA GLU A 52 -39.14 -19.15 -33.88
C GLU A 52 -40.65 -19.28 -34.14
N ILE A 53 -41.47 -18.65 -33.30
CA ILE A 53 -42.87 -18.31 -33.58
C ILE A 53 -43.09 -16.86 -33.13
N ALA A 54 -43.69 -16.05 -34.01
CA ALA A 54 -43.88 -14.61 -33.84
C ALA A 54 -45.13 -14.25 -32.99
N PRO A 55 -45.23 -13.02 -32.45
CA PRO A 55 -46.38 -12.56 -31.68
C PRO A 55 -47.51 -11.98 -32.54
N ALA A 56 -48.73 -11.94 -31.98
CA ALA A 56 -49.96 -11.42 -32.57
C ALA A 56 -50.82 -10.69 -31.49
N PRO A 57 -51.78 -9.81 -31.85
CA PRO A 57 -51.87 -8.49 -31.20
C PRO A 57 -53.10 -8.25 -30.29
N GLY A 58 -53.08 -7.12 -29.57
CA GLY A 58 -54.09 -6.75 -28.55
C GLY A 58 -55.25 -5.88 -29.03
N HIS A 59 -56.01 -5.31 -28.07
CA HIS A 59 -57.10 -4.35 -28.32
C HIS A 59 -57.13 -3.20 -27.30
N ARG A 60 -57.90 -2.15 -27.62
CA ARG A 60 -57.83 -0.78 -27.04
C ARG A 60 -59.03 -0.42 -26.15
N ALA A 61 -58.73 0.43 -25.15
CA ALA A 61 -59.45 1.64 -24.71
C ALA A 61 -60.86 1.58 -24.05
N GLY A 62 -60.99 2.39 -22.99
CA GLY A 62 -62.23 2.90 -22.40
C GLY A 62 -61.91 3.96 -21.34
N ARG A 63 -62.54 5.15 -21.39
CA ARG A 63 -62.28 6.30 -20.48
C ARG A 63 -63.58 6.77 -19.82
N GLY A 64 -63.44 7.38 -18.63
CA GLY A 64 -64.38 8.37 -18.08
C GLY A 64 -65.42 7.84 -17.08
N ASP A 65 -66.01 8.66 -16.20
CA ASP A 65 -65.68 10.04 -15.81
C ASP A 65 -66.45 10.44 -14.51
N GLY A 66 -65.88 11.35 -13.73
CA GLY A 66 -66.66 12.40 -13.04
C GLY A 66 -67.29 12.19 -11.64
N ARG A 67 -67.17 13.29 -10.85
CA ARG A 67 -68.05 13.80 -9.76
C ARG A 67 -67.88 13.22 -8.34
N ARG A 68 -68.17 13.96 -7.25
CA ARG A 68 -67.97 15.40 -6.83
C ARG A 68 -68.54 15.57 -5.40
N ALA A 69 -68.07 16.59 -4.66
CA ALA A 69 -68.75 17.27 -3.54
C ALA A 69 -68.98 16.47 -2.23
N ASP A 70 -69.23 17.06 -1.04
CA ASP A 70 -68.79 18.33 -0.39
C ASP A 70 -69.27 18.33 1.09
N ALA A 71 -68.90 19.36 1.89
CA ALA A 71 -69.35 19.72 3.25
C ALA A 71 -68.80 18.86 4.43
N ARG A 72 -68.24 19.38 5.54
CA ARG A 72 -68.30 20.63 6.37
C ARG A 72 -69.22 20.51 7.62
N VAL A 73 -68.85 21.28 8.67
CA VAL A 73 -69.64 21.65 9.89
C VAL A 73 -69.64 20.56 11.00
N ASP A 74 -69.43 20.81 12.31
CA ASP A 74 -69.22 22.06 13.09
C ASP A 74 -68.25 21.91 14.30
N GLU A 75 -67.98 23.03 14.98
CA GLU A 75 -67.16 23.16 16.20
C GLU A 75 -67.93 23.06 17.54
N ARG A 76 -67.19 22.79 18.64
CA ARG A 76 -67.33 23.21 20.07
C ARG A 76 -66.82 22.07 20.99
N GLY A 77 -66.05 22.27 22.06
CA GLY A 77 -65.40 23.47 22.60
C GLY A 77 -64.93 23.25 24.06
N CYS A 78 -63.99 24.09 24.53
CA CYS A 78 -63.63 24.36 25.94
C CYS A 78 -62.56 23.52 26.71
N LEU A 79 -61.39 24.18 26.86
CA LEU A 79 -60.60 24.41 28.09
C LEU A 79 -59.68 23.29 28.66
N GLY A 80 -58.37 23.59 28.86
CA GLY A 80 -57.48 22.64 29.55
C GLY A 80 -56.01 22.94 29.93
N ARG A 81 -55.37 24.07 29.55
CA ARG A 81 -54.01 24.54 30.00
C ARG A 81 -52.73 23.75 29.61
N ASP A 82 -51.93 24.42 28.77
CA ASP A 82 -50.46 24.64 28.82
C ASP A 82 -49.49 23.59 29.42
N ALA A 83 -48.53 23.13 28.62
CA ALA A 83 -47.15 23.67 28.66
C ALA A 83 -46.22 23.16 27.53
N THR A 84 -45.95 24.05 26.55
CA THR A 84 -44.70 24.20 25.75
C THR A 84 -43.98 22.98 25.13
N ASP A 85 -44.11 22.89 23.80
CA ASP A 85 -43.30 22.11 22.85
C ASP A 85 -42.29 23.05 22.12
N PRO A 86 -41.20 22.54 21.52
CA PRO A 86 -40.69 23.12 20.27
C PRO A 86 -40.67 22.09 19.11
N PRO A 87 -40.77 22.54 17.84
CA PRO A 87 -41.57 21.82 16.86
C PRO A 87 -40.86 20.71 16.07
N ARG A 88 -41.64 19.68 15.72
CA ARG A 88 -41.41 18.77 14.58
C ARG A 88 -42.01 19.34 13.28
N LEU A 89 -41.71 18.66 12.16
CA LEU A 89 -41.99 18.91 10.71
C LEU A 89 -40.68 19.34 10.00
N LEU A 90 -40.29 18.85 8.82
CA LEU A 90 -40.80 17.83 7.89
C LEU A 90 -39.64 17.46 6.96
N PHE A 91 -39.32 16.18 6.71
CA PHE A 91 -38.75 15.75 5.42
C PHE A 91 -39.00 14.26 5.17
N GLN A 92 -39.44 13.93 3.95
CA GLN A 92 -39.82 12.58 3.53
C GLN A 92 -38.59 11.79 3.02
N PRO A 93 -38.57 10.45 3.15
CA PRO A 93 -37.49 9.63 2.62
C PRO A 93 -37.55 9.53 1.09
N GLN A 94 -36.42 9.73 0.42
CA GLN A 94 -36.23 9.44 -1.01
C GLN A 94 -35.73 7.98 -1.19
N PRO A 95 -36.17 7.26 -2.24
CA PRO A 95 -35.70 5.90 -2.51
C PRO A 95 -34.25 5.89 -3.06
N PRO A 96 -33.50 4.79 -2.88
CA PRO A 96 -32.09 4.73 -3.30
C PRO A 96 -31.95 4.65 -4.84
N ALA A 97 -31.12 5.54 -5.39
CA ALA A 97 -30.81 5.57 -6.81
C ALA A 97 -29.67 4.61 -7.17
N THR A 98 -29.92 3.74 -8.15
CA THR A 98 -28.95 2.79 -8.72
C THR A 98 -27.80 3.51 -9.41
N LEU A 99 -26.55 3.29 -8.98
CA LEU A 99 -25.36 3.88 -9.60
C LEU A 99 -24.57 2.84 -10.40
N ALA A 100 -24.81 2.83 -11.72
CA ALA A 100 -24.05 2.04 -12.67
C ALA A 100 -22.91 2.85 -13.31
N GLN A 101 -21.72 2.23 -13.35
CA GLN A 101 -20.63 2.40 -14.31
C GLN A 101 -20.55 3.74 -15.10
N GLY A 102 -19.80 4.70 -14.58
CA GLY A 102 -19.38 5.89 -15.33
C GLY A 102 -18.17 5.62 -16.25
N ARG A 103 -18.41 5.49 -17.56
CA ARG A 103 -17.37 5.72 -18.59
C ARG A 103 -17.45 7.18 -19.05
N ASP A 104 -16.36 7.91 -18.92
CA ASP A 104 -16.30 9.34 -19.19
C ASP A 104 -16.27 9.64 -20.70
N GLN A 105 -17.33 10.26 -21.22
CA GLN A 105 -17.37 10.87 -22.55
C GLN A 105 -17.91 12.31 -22.47
N ARG A 106 -17.05 13.27 -22.81
CA ARG A 106 -17.36 14.71 -22.78
C ARG A 106 -18.17 15.15 -24.00
N PRO A 107 -19.21 15.97 -23.84
CA PRO A 107 -19.73 16.83 -24.90
C PRO A 107 -19.01 18.19 -24.95
N ARG A 108 -18.89 18.77 -26.15
CA ARG A 108 -18.47 20.18 -26.35
C ARG A 108 -19.64 21.12 -26.07
N ALA A 109 -19.37 22.26 -25.41
CA ALA A 109 -20.33 23.36 -25.30
C ALA A 109 -20.08 24.42 -26.40
N THR A 110 -21.16 24.83 -27.07
CA THR A 110 -21.19 25.86 -28.12
C THR A 110 -21.40 27.27 -27.54
N ARG A 111 -21.02 28.30 -28.31
CA ARG A 111 -21.20 29.72 -27.97
C ARG A 111 -22.67 30.15 -28.02
N GLN A 112 -23.07 31.07 -27.14
CA GLN A 112 -24.02 32.15 -27.47
C GLN A 112 -23.69 33.44 -26.69
N THR A 113 -24.35 34.54 -27.03
CA THR A 113 -23.75 35.90 -27.05
C THR A 113 -24.55 36.98 -26.32
N GLY A 114 -23.82 37.98 -25.79
CA GLY A 114 -24.32 39.36 -25.55
C GLY A 114 -24.21 39.87 -24.10
N LEU A 115 -24.10 41.18 -23.80
CA LEU A 115 -23.79 42.36 -24.64
C LEU A 115 -23.48 43.59 -23.73
N LEU A 116 -22.85 44.65 -24.29
CA LEU A 116 -22.70 46.06 -23.83
C LEU A 116 -21.41 46.58 -23.13
N ARG A 117 -20.74 47.51 -23.87
CA ARG A 117 -20.12 48.81 -23.46
C ARG A 117 -18.91 48.78 -22.51
N LEU A 118 -17.83 49.60 -22.64
CA LEU A 118 -17.30 50.62 -23.59
C LEU A 118 -15.75 50.67 -23.34
N ARG A 119 -14.84 51.47 -23.93
CA ARG A 119 -14.83 52.67 -24.83
C ARG A 119 -13.48 52.67 -25.61
N ARG A 120 -13.39 53.45 -26.72
CA ARG A 120 -12.21 54.09 -27.41
C ARG A 120 -10.76 53.64 -27.05
N GLY A 121 -9.81 53.45 -27.98
CA GLY A 121 -9.84 53.49 -29.47
C GLY A 121 -8.60 54.17 -30.08
N HIS A 122 -8.02 53.61 -31.15
CA HIS A 122 -7.38 54.31 -32.29
C HIS A 122 -6.96 53.32 -33.40
N ASP A 123 -7.17 53.74 -34.64
CA ASP A 123 -6.70 53.19 -35.94
C ASP A 123 -6.15 54.44 -36.71
N PRO A 124 -5.25 54.37 -37.72
CA PRO A 124 -5.36 53.59 -38.97
C PRO A 124 -4.01 52.89 -39.35
N SER A 125 -3.76 52.28 -40.52
CA SER A 125 -4.41 52.30 -41.84
C SER A 125 -4.03 51.10 -42.73
N GLN A 126 -5.02 50.58 -43.49
CA GLN A 126 -5.01 50.13 -44.90
C GLN A 126 -3.85 49.27 -45.51
N GLY A 127 -4.24 48.38 -46.44
CA GLY A 127 -3.42 48.07 -47.63
C GLY A 127 -3.38 46.59 -48.03
N GLY A 128 -4.13 46.19 -49.06
CA GLY A 128 -4.20 44.79 -49.49
C GLY A 128 -3.26 44.41 -50.64
N ALA A 129 -3.12 43.08 -50.81
CA ALA A 129 -2.77 42.34 -52.05
C ALA A 129 -1.32 42.38 -52.59
N GLY A 130 -0.94 41.28 -53.25
CA GLY A 130 0.14 41.25 -54.25
C GLY A 130 1.21 40.16 -54.08
N ARG A 131 1.08 39.05 -54.81
CA ARG A 131 2.19 38.08 -55.01
C ARG A 131 3.26 38.70 -55.93
N ARG A 132 4.56 38.46 -55.68
CA ARG A 132 5.57 37.97 -56.67
C ARG A 132 6.93 37.64 -56.02
N ARG A 133 7.86 37.07 -56.81
CA ARG A 133 9.02 36.27 -56.36
C ARG A 133 10.38 36.99 -56.47
N CYS A 134 11.37 36.43 -55.77
CA CYS A 134 12.83 36.40 -56.05
C CYS A 134 13.73 37.64 -55.77
N LEU A 135 14.66 37.47 -54.79
CA LEU A 135 16.15 37.39 -54.92
C LEU A 135 16.94 38.43 -55.78
N PRO A 136 18.27 38.66 -55.55
CA PRO A 136 19.11 38.50 -54.34
C PRO A 136 20.28 39.53 -54.13
N ARG A 137 21.08 39.33 -53.05
CA ARG A 137 22.56 39.56 -52.88
C ARG A 137 23.20 40.98 -52.85
N GLY A 138 24.04 41.16 -51.80
CA GLY A 138 25.23 42.05 -51.77
C GLY A 138 24.99 43.50 -51.29
N LEU A 139 25.95 44.21 -50.69
CA LEU A 139 27.34 43.89 -50.29
C LEU A 139 27.89 45.02 -49.35
N ARG A 140 28.53 44.69 -48.21
CA ARG A 140 29.61 45.48 -47.48
C ARG A 140 29.32 46.95 -47.07
N GLU A 141 30.02 47.65 -46.16
CA GLU A 141 31.04 47.37 -45.13
C GLU A 141 31.10 48.54 -44.11
N LEU A 142 31.58 48.31 -42.88
CA LEU A 142 32.51 49.16 -42.08
C LEU A 142 32.71 48.48 -40.70
N LEU A 143 33.81 47.76 -40.47
CA LEU A 143 35.10 48.16 -39.88
C LEU A 143 35.23 47.94 -38.35
N LEU A 144 36.39 47.42 -37.96
CA LEU A 144 36.80 46.80 -36.67
C LEU A 144 37.64 47.81 -35.81
N PRO A 145 38.24 47.49 -34.62
CA PRO A 145 38.38 46.22 -33.85
C PRO A 145 37.95 46.34 -32.35
N GLY A 146 38.02 45.35 -31.45
CA GLY A 146 38.33 43.91 -31.56
C GLY A 146 39.23 43.41 -30.40
N ASP A 147 38.78 42.44 -29.59
CA ASP A 147 39.67 41.47 -28.91
C ASP A 147 38.94 40.16 -28.52
N ARG A 148 39.71 39.13 -28.17
CA ARG A 148 39.31 37.71 -28.06
C ARG A 148 39.17 37.26 -26.60
N SER A 149 38.28 36.31 -26.31
CA SER A 149 38.71 34.92 -26.00
C SER A 149 37.58 33.94 -25.59
N ARG A 150 37.81 32.66 -25.92
CA ARG A 150 37.29 31.41 -25.31
C ARG A 150 35.82 31.00 -25.49
N HIS A 151 35.62 30.34 -26.64
CA HIS A 151 34.93 29.04 -26.81
C HIS A 151 33.54 28.79 -26.16
N GLY A 152 32.49 29.08 -26.93
CA GLY A 152 31.23 28.34 -26.89
C GLY A 152 30.88 27.86 -28.30
N GLY A 153 30.69 26.54 -28.49
CA GLY A 153 30.47 25.93 -29.81
C GLY A 153 29.43 24.82 -29.78
N ARG A 154 28.14 25.18 -29.70
CA ARG A 154 27.05 24.22 -29.91
C ARG A 154 26.98 23.85 -31.40
N GLN A 155 27.18 22.58 -31.73
CA GLN A 155 26.68 21.98 -32.96
C GLN A 155 25.75 20.82 -32.62
N GLY A 156 24.52 20.88 -33.13
CA GLY A 156 23.57 19.79 -33.00
C GLY A 156 23.80 18.75 -34.08
N HIS A 157 23.92 17.48 -33.69
CA HIS A 157 23.83 16.36 -34.62
C HIS A 157 22.72 15.40 -34.17
N ARG A 158 21.72 15.23 -35.04
CA ARG A 158 20.92 14.00 -35.06
C ARG A 158 21.88 12.86 -35.38
N ARG A 159 21.95 11.84 -34.51
CA ARG A 159 22.59 10.56 -34.84
C ARG A 159 21.56 9.44 -34.74
N THR A 160 21.31 8.82 -35.88
CA THR A 160 20.59 7.55 -36.03
C THR A 160 21.39 6.43 -35.37
N GLY A 161 20.84 5.82 -34.32
CA GLY A 161 21.48 4.74 -33.57
C GLY A 161 21.40 3.38 -34.27
N LEU A 162 22.23 3.15 -35.29
CA LEU A 162 22.56 1.80 -35.74
C LEU A 162 23.58 1.19 -34.79
N ARG A 163 23.18 0.19 -34.00
CA ARG A 163 24.13 -0.59 -33.17
C ARG A 163 25.01 -1.47 -34.06
N PRO A 164 26.35 -1.46 -33.91
CA PRO A 164 27.20 -2.42 -34.61
C PRO A 164 26.99 -3.84 -34.05
N ARG A 165 27.06 -4.85 -34.92
CA ARG A 165 26.99 -6.27 -34.54
C ARG A 165 28.37 -6.76 -34.09
N GLY A 166 28.42 -7.29 -32.86
CA GLY A 166 29.36 -8.35 -32.46
C GLY A 166 30.67 -7.90 -31.80
N SER A 167 30.81 -8.20 -30.51
CA SER A 167 32.08 -8.68 -29.92
C SER A 167 31.84 -9.35 -28.55
N LEU A 168 32.09 -10.66 -28.51
CA LEU A 168 32.80 -11.44 -27.48
C LEU A 168 32.93 -10.81 -26.06
N TRP A 169 31.87 -10.90 -25.27
CA TRP A 169 31.95 -10.98 -23.80
C TRP A 169 31.02 -12.11 -23.34
N GLY A 170 31.20 -12.63 -22.12
CA GLY A 170 30.31 -13.63 -21.53
C GLY A 170 28.87 -13.10 -21.37
N PRO A 171 27.93 -13.90 -20.80
CA PRO A 171 26.61 -13.36 -20.49
C PRO A 171 26.79 -12.12 -19.63
N VAL A 172 26.37 -10.96 -20.16
CA VAL A 172 26.29 -9.73 -19.37
C VAL A 172 25.18 -10.02 -18.37
N VAL A 173 25.58 -10.40 -17.15
CA VAL A 173 24.69 -10.47 -16.02
C VAL A 173 24.23 -9.04 -15.81
N SER A 174 23.02 -8.74 -16.28
CA SER A 174 22.42 -7.44 -16.05
C SER A 174 22.12 -7.38 -14.57
N ASN A 175 22.88 -6.57 -13.84
CA ASN A 175 22.61 -6.12 -12.48
C ASN A 175 21.29 -5.33 -12.49
N LEU A 176 20.19 -6.08 -12.54
CA LEU A 176 18.83 -5.59 -12.72
C LEU A 176 17.91 -6.40 -11.80
N LEU A 177 17.22 -5.67 -10.93
CA LEU A 177 16.26 -6.21 -9.98
C LEU A 177 14.84 -5.94 -10.47
N LYS A 178 14.07 -7.00 -10.75
CA LYS A 178 12.64 -6.87 -11.08
C LYS A 178 11.82 -6.76 -9.80
N LEU A 179 11.35 -5.56 -9.50
CA LEU A 179 10.66 -5.22 -8.26
C LEU A 179 9.15 -5.06 -8.47
N GLY A 180 8.38 -5.88 -7.77
CA GLY A 180 6.92 -5.79 -7.70
C GLY A 180 6.44 -4.69 -6.75
N ILE A 181 5.73 -3.70 -7.31
CA ILE A 181 5.09 -2.62 -6.56
C ILE A 181 3.58 -2.92 -6.42
N PRO A 182 2.99 -2.88 -5.20
CA PRO A 182 1.59 -3.22 -5.00
C PRO A 182 0.68 -2.15 -5.62
N ALA A 183 -0.27 -2.59 -6.45
CA ALA A 183 -1.36 -1.75 -6.94
C ALA A 183 -2.49 -1.64 -5.90
N GLY A 184 -3.24 -0.52 -5.92
CA GLY A 184 -4.42 -0.34 -5.08
C GLY A 184 -4.11 0.30 -3.71
N SER A 185 -4.62 -0.28 -2.63
CA SER A 185 -4.62 0.35 -1.28
C SER A 185 -3.23 0.64 -0.70
N LEU A 186 -2.24 -0.20 -1.00
CA LEU A 186 -0.86 -0.03 -0.53
C LEU A 186 0.01 0.83 -1.46
N GLN A 187 -0.48 1.18 -2.65
CA GLN A 187 0.33 1.80 -3.70
C GLN A 187 0.93 3.14 -3.27
N GLU A 188 0.10 4.01 -2.71
CA GLU A 188 0.51 5.38 -2.35
C GLU A 188 1.45 5.38 -1.13
N ALA A 189 1.11 4.63 -0.08
CA ALA A 189 1.99 4.47 1.09
C ALA A 189 3.34 3.81 0.71
N THR A 190 3.36 2.90 -0.27
CA THR A 190 4.61 2.36 -0.82
C THR A 190 5.40 3.43 -1.58
N ARG A 191 4.73 4.27 -2.39
CA ARG A 191 5.37 5.43 -3.07
C ARG A 191 6.04 6.35 -2.08
N GLU A 192 5.31 6.77 -1.05
CA GLU A 192 5.80 7.68 -0.01
C GLU A 192 6.97 7.08 0.78
N LEU A 193 6.92 5.78 1.10
CA LEU A 193 8.02 5.10 1.79
C LEU A 193 9.28 4.99 0.92
N PHE A 194 9.15 4.70 -0.38
CA PHE A 194 10.27 4.71 -1.32
C PHE A 194 10.84 6.12 -1.53
N GLU A 195 9.98 7.14 -1.66
CA GLU A 195 10.41 8.53 -1.80
C GLU A 195 11.16 9.02 -0.56
N ARG A 196 10.68 8.66 0.65
CA ARG A 196 11.43 8.86 1.91
C ARG A 196 12.74 8.07 1.93
N ALA A 197 12.76 6.84 1.42
CA ALA A 197 13.98 6.03 1.33
C ALA A 197 15.02 6.59 0.35
N GLY A 198 14.60 7.40 -0.63
CA GLY A 198 15.48 8.04 -1.62
C GLY A 198 15.23 7.60 -3.07
N TYR A 199 14.15 6.85 -3.33
CA TYR A 199 13.76 6.34 -4.63
C TYR A 199 12.47 7.01 -5.11
N ARG A 200 12.52 7.74 -6.23
CA ARG A 200 11.36 8.41 -6.82
C ARG A 200 10.61 7.47 -7.78
N ILE A 201 9.62 6.77 -7.26
CA ILE A 201 8.69 5.98 -8.10
C ILE A 201 7.63 6.90 -8.73
N THR A 202 7.50 6.81 -10.05
CA THR A 202 6.55 7.58 -10.88
C THR A 202 5.52 6.66 -11.52
N PHE A 203 4.24 6.91 -11.19
CA PHE A 203 3.12 6.14 -11.71
C PHE A 203 2.46 6.84 -12.90
N SER A 204 2.04 6.06 -13.89
CA SER A 204 1.24 6.53 -15.03
C SER A 204 -0.09 5.80 -15.04
N SER A 205 -1.20 6.52 -15.17
CA SER A 205 -2.57 5.96 -15.15
C SER A 205 -2.89 4.98 -16.29
N ARG A 206 -1.94 4.77 -17.21
CA ARG A 206 -2.05 3.84 -18.36
C ARG A 206 -0.87 2.87 -18.45
N SER A 207 0.00 2.81 -17.45
CA SER A 207 1.15 1.89 -17.41
C SER A 207 1.09 1.00 -16.17
N TYR A 208 1.37 -0.29 -16.35
CA TYR A 208 1.69 -1.20 -15.23
C TYR A 208 3.21 -1.24 -14.94
N TYR A 209 4.01 -0.44 -15.64
CA TYR A 209 5.44 -0.28 -15.41
C TYR A 209 5.68 1.14 -14.90
N PRO A 210 5.87 1.34 -13.57
CA PRO A 210 6.31 2.61 -13.00
C PRO A 210 7.74 2.93 -13.44
N GLY A 211 8.07 4.21 -13.56
CA GLY A 211 9.47 4.65 -13.66
C GLY A 211 10.07 4.79 -12.27
N ILE A 212 11.34 4.45 -12.10
CA ILE A 212 12.15 4.69 -10.89
C ILE A 212 13.46 5.39 -11.31
N ASP A 213 14.07 6.16 -10.42
CA ASP A 213 15.35 6.84 -10.67
C ASP A 213 16.57 6.01 -10.24
N ASP A 214 16.52 4.71 -10.52
CA ASP A 214 17.58 3.72 -10.31
C ASP A 214 17.64 2.80 -11.53
N ASP A 215 18.69 2.93 -12.36
CA ASP A 215 18.86 2.17 -13.61
C ASP A 215 19.06 0.65 -13.38
N GLU A 216 19.24 0.22 -12.12
CA GLU A 216 19.36 -1.19 -11.74
C GLU A 216 18.04 -1.81 -11.24
N ILE A 217 16.90 -1.09 -11.32
CA ILE A 217 15.59 -1.57 -10.85
C ILE A 217 14.52 -1.42 -11.94
N ASP A 218 13.91 -2.55 -12.35
CA ASP A 218 12.73 -2.57 -13.22
C ASP A 218 11.45 -2.77 -12.37
N CYS A 219 10.56 -1.79 -12.36
CA CYS A 219 9.31 -1.86 -11.58
C CYS A 219 8.14 -2.47 -12.38
N LEU A 220 7.38 -3.36 -11.75
CA LEU A 220 6.08 -3.85 -12.25
C LEU A 220 4.98 -3.68 -11.19
N MET A 221 3.85 -3.11 -11.57
CA MET A 221 2.66 -3.04 -10.74
C MET A 221 1.88 -4.35 -10.77
N VAL A 222 1.68 -4.94 -9.60
CA VAL A 222 0.93 -6.19 -9.41
C VAL A 222 -0.05 -6.02 -8.26
N ARG A 223 -1.20 -6.68 -8.30
CA ARG A 223 -2.14 -6.68 -7.17
C ARG A 223 -1.52 -7.43 -5.99
N ALA A 224 -1.70 -6.92 -4.77
CA ALA A 224 -1.14 -7.53 -3.56
C ALA A 224 -1.51 -9.03 -3.43
N GLN A 225 -2.74 -9.39 -3.78
CA GLN A 225 -3.27 -10.76 -3.82
C GLN A 225 -2.47 -11.73 -4.70
N GLU A 226 -1.78 -11.23 -5.73
CA GLU A 226 -1.10 -12.05 -6.73
C GLU A 226 0.43 -11.98 -6.60
N MET A 227 0.94 -10.94 -5.93
CA MET A 227 2.37 -10.61 -5.82
C MET A 227 3.23 -11.81 -5.39
N ALA A 228 2.86 -12.48 -4.30
CA ALA A 228 3.63 -13.59 -3.74
C ALA A 228 3.83 -14.73 -4.73
N ARG A 229 2.82 -15.00 -5.58
CA ARG A 229 2.87 -16.06 -6.60
C ARG A 229 3.80 -15.71 -7.76
N TYR A 230 3.86 -14.44 -8.16
CA TYR A 230 4.77 -13.99 -9.22
C TYR A 230 6.22 -13.88 -8.74
N VAL A 231 6.44 -13.59 -7.46
CA VAL A 231 7.76 -13.68 -6.81
C VAL A 231 8.18 -15.15 -6.69
N GLU A 232 7.34 -16.04 -6.15
CA GLU A 232 7.60 -17.50 -6.08
C GLU A 232 7.95 -18.10 -7.46
N GLN A 233 7.25 -17.71 -8.52
CA GLN A 233 7.49 -18.18 -9.89
C GLN A 233 8.74 -17.58 -10.57
N GLY A 234 9.47 -16.66 -9.93
CA GLY A 234 10.63 -15.99 -10.51
C GLY A 234 10.29 -15.05 -11.68
N VAL A 235 9.02 -14.64 -11.82
CA VAL A 235 8.61 -13.60 -12.77
C VAL A 235 9.12 -12.23 -12.28
N LEU A 236 9.11 -12.06 -10.96
CA LEU A 236 9.73 -10.96 -10.23
C LEU A 236 10.83 -11.51 -9.33
N ASP A 237 11.91 -10.75 -9.15
CA ASP A 237 12.98 -11.10 -8.21
C ASP A 237 12.55 -10.82 -6.77
N ALA A 238 11.81 -9.72 -6.58
CA ALA A 238 11.25 -9.30 -5.30
C ALA A 238 9.94 -8.53 -5.49
N GLY A 239 9.20 -8.31 -4.41
CA GLY A 239 8.02 -7.46 -4.43
C GLY A 239 7.50 -7.11 -3.04
N ILE A 240 6.58 -6.17 -2.96
CA ILE A 240 5.92 -5.77 -1.71
C ILE A 240 4.46 -6.21 -1.70
N THR A 241 4.08 -6.94 -0.66
CA THR A 241 2.69 -7.35 -0.41
C THR A 241 2.42 -7.52 1.08
N GLY A 242 1.16 -7.72 1.47
CA GLY A 242 0.80 -8.05 2.85
C GLY A 242 1.13 -9.50 3.20
N HIS A 243 1.52 -9.74 4.45
CA HIS A 243 1.78 -11.09 4.97
C HIS A 243 0.55 -12.02 4.83
N ASP A 244 -0.66 -11.47 4.97
CA ASP A 244 -1.93 -12.14 4.65
C ASP A 244 -1.97 -12.75 3.24
N TRP A 245 -1.47 -12.05 2.23
CA TRP A 245 -1.46 -12.59 0.86
C TRP A 245 -0.38 -13.64 0.66
N VAL A 246 0.75 -13.58 1.39
CA VAL A 246 1.75 -14.66 1.41
C VAL A 246 1.13 -15.93 2.01
N VAL A 247 0.45 -15.82 3.16
CA VAL A 247 -0.19 -16.96 3.82
C VAL A 247 -1.38 -17.50 3.03
N GLU A 248 -2.23 -16.65 2.46
CA GLU A 248 -3.40 -17.08 1.67
C GLU A 248 -3.00 -17.80 0.37
N THR A 249 -2.02 -17.24 -0.35
CA THR A 249 -1.49 -17.90 -1.55
C THR A 249 -0.76 -19.19 -1.20
N GLY A 250 -0.15 -19.24 -0.01
CA GLY A 250 0.68 -20.36 0.45
C GLY A 250 1.98 -20.46 -0.35
N SER A 251 2.47 -19.33 -0.85
CA SER A 251 3.65 -19.25 -1.72
C SER A 251 4.95 -19.33 -0.92
N ASP A 252 5.90 -20.12 -1.43
CA ASP A 252 7.23 -20.24 -0.86
C ASP A 252 8.15 -19.10 -1.34
N VAL A 253 8.33 -18.10 -0.47
CA VAL A 253 9.12 -16.88 -0.74
C VAL A 253 9.95 -16.52 0.48
N ARG A 254 11.10 -15.88 0.26
CA ARG A 254 11.93 -15.32 1.34
C ARG A 254 11.34 -13.99 1.80
N GLU A 255 10.80 -13.92 3.02
CA GLU A 255 10.56 -12.62 3.67
C GLU A 255 11.93 -11.97 3.99
N ILE A 256 12.17 -10.77 3.44
CA ILE A 256 13.40 -9.97 3.65
C ILE A 256 13.24 -9.07 4.86
N CYS A 257 12.15 -8.29 4.89
CA CYS A 257 11.81 -7.46 6.05
C CYS A 257 10.31 -7.22 6.20
N GLU A 258 9.92 -7.01 7.46
CA GLU A 258 8.63 -6.45 7.84
C GLU A 258 8.64 -4.92 7.68
N LEU A 259 7.59 -4.38 7.06
CA LEU A 259 7.40 -2.95 6.85
C LEU A 259 6.10 -2.52 7.54
N ARG A 260 6.20 -2.00 8.76
CA ARG A 260 5.05 -1.66 9.63
C ARG A 260 4.37 -0.33 9.24
N PHE A 261 3.83 -0.28 8.02
CA PHE A 261 2.92 0.77 7.56
C PHE A 261 1.57 0.17 7.14
N SER A 262 0.52 1.00 7.07
CA SER A 262 -0.83 0.59 6.65
C SER A 262 -1.45 1.67 5.76
N LYS A 263 -2.68 1.46 5.26
CA LYS A 263 -3.38 2.44 4.41
C LYS A 263 -3.77 3.71 5.18
N VAL A 264 -4.14 3.59 6.46
CA VAL A 264 -4.72 4.70 7.25
C VAL A 264 -4.06 4.85 8.63
N SER A 265 -3.21 3.92 9.07
CA SER A 265 -2.63 3.95 10.42
C SER A 265 -1.26 3.25 10.55
N ARG A 266 -0.71 3.22 11.78
CA ARG A 266 0.44 2.37 12.14
C ARG A 266 0.04 1.00 12.68
N ARG A 267 -1.26 0.70 12.75
CA ARG A 267 -1.75 -0.61 13.22
C ARG A 267 -1.67 -1.61 12.07
N PRO A 268 -1.25 -2.87 12.33
CA PRO A 268 -1.46 -3.97 11.39
C PRO A 268 -2.90 -3.98 10.85
N ALA A 269 -3.06 -4.34 9.59
CA ALA A 269 -4.35 -4.76 9.07
C ALA A 269 -4.70 -6.11 9.71
N ARG A 270 -5.97 -6.34 10.04
CA ARG A 270 -6.39 -7.55 10.78
C ARG A 270 -7.56 -8.19 10.08
N TRP A 271 -7.40 -9.45 9.70
CA TRP A 271 -8.53 -10.28 9.27
C TRP A 271 -9.30 -10.68 10.52
N VAL A 272 -10.56 -10.30 10.57
CA VAL A 272 -11.42 -10.46 11.75
C VAL A 272 -12.66 -11.27 11.41
N LEU A 273 -12.96 -12.25 12.26
CA LEU A 273 -14.19 -13.03 12.18
C LEU A 273 -15.33 -12.13 12.65
N CYS A 274 -16.32 -11.90 11.78
CA CYS A 274 -17.44 -11.00 12.05
C CYS A 274 -18.79 -11.67 11.81
N VAL A 275 -19.78 -11.28 12.60
CA VAL A 275 -21.19 -11.73 12.50
C VAL A 275 -22.13 -10.53 12.65
N PRO A 276 -23.41 -10.64 12.24
CA PRO A 276 -24.43 -9.63 12.57
C PRO A 276 -24.44 -9.31 14.07
N ALA A 277 -24.66 -8.04 14.43
CA ALA A 277 -24.61 -7.58 15.82
C ALA A 277 -25.53 -8.40 16.76
N ASP A 278 -26.71 -8.78 16.25
CA ASP A 278 -27.76 -9.57 16.89
C ASP A 278 -27.59 -11.10 16.75
N SER A 279 -26.58 -11.57 16.01
CA SER A 279 -26.29 -13.01 15.84
C SER A 279 -26.09 -13.71 17.20
N PRO A 280 -26.52 -14.98 17.37
CA PRO A 280 -26.26 -15.74 18.59
C PRO A 280 -24.78 -16.14 18.74
N VAL A 281 -23.99 -16.19 17.66
CA VAL A 281 -22.59 -16.66 17.64
C VAL A 281 -21.69 -15.82 18.56
N ARG A 282 -21.19 -16.38 19.65
CA ARG A 282 -20.28 -15.72 20.61
C ARG A 282 -18.82 -16.11 20.43
N GLN A 283 -18.55 -17.30 19.90
CA GLN A 283 -17.22 -17.86 19.73
C GLN A 283 -17.12 -18.70 18.45
N VAL A 284 -15.90 -19.03 18.03
CA VAL A 284 -15.64 -19.76 16.78
C VAL A 284 -16.35 -21.13 16.71
N SER A 285 -16.52 -21.83 17.84
CA SER A 285 -17.23 -23.14 17.88
C SER A 285 -18.70 -23.05 17.48
N ASP A 286 -19.33 -21.88 17.60
CA ASP A 286 -20.74 -21.70 17.26
C ASP A 286 -20.96 -21.63 15.73
N LEU A 287 -19.86 -21.68 14.96
CA LEU A 287 -19.83 -21.68 13.50
C LEU A 287 -19.79 -23.08 12.87
N ASP A 288 -19.86 -24.13 13.68
CA ASP A 288 -19.95 -25.50 13.16
C ASP A 288 -21.20 -25.68 12.27
N GLY A 289 -21.00 -26.26 11.09
CA GLY A 289 -22.00 -26.39 10.03
C GLY A 289 -22.45 -25.07 9.36
N LYS A 290 -21.88 -23.90 9.73
CA LYS A 290 -22.29 -22.59 9.18
C LYS A 290 -21.58 -22.25 7.86
N ARG A 291 -22.05 -21.19 7.19
CA ARG A 291 -21.42 -20.61 5.99
C ARG A 291 -20.59 -19.38 6.37
N ILE A 292 -19.34 -19.35 5.92
CA ILE A 292 -18.43 -18.21 6.13
C ILE A 292 -17.96 -17.69 4.77
N ALA A 293 -18.10 -16.40 4.52
CA ALA A 293 -17.60 -15.76 3.31
C ALA A 293 -16.35 -14.91 3.57
N THR A 294 -15.36 -14.97 2.68
CA THR A 294 -14.08 -14.28 2.84
C THR A 294 -13.30 -14.19 1.52
N GLU A 295 -12.39 -13.23 1.38
CA GLU A 295 -11.38 -13.29 0.31
C GLU A 295 -10.22 -14.26 0.67
N VAL A 296 -9.96 -14.51 1.96
CA VAL A 296 -8.84 -15.34 2.44
C VAL A 296 -9.31 -16.73 2.89
N VAL A 297 -9.63 -17.56 1.89
CA VAL A 297 -10.24 -18.88 2.09
C VAL A 297 -9.27 -19.88 2.74
N ARG A 298 -8.00 -19.90 2.36
CA ARG A 298 -6.97 -20.77 2.96
C ARG A 298 -6.71 -20.37 4.41
N VAL A 299 -6.50 -19.07 4.67
CA VAL A 299 -6.29 -18.53 6.02
C VAL A 299 -7.47 -18.89 6.93
N THR A 300 -8.70 -18.67 6.44
CA THR A 300 -9.92 -18.94 7.22
C THR A 300 -10.11 -20.43 7.51
N ARG A 301 -9.85 -21.32 6.53
CA ARG A 301 -9.91 -22.77 6.75
C ARG A 301 -8.87 -23.23 7.78
N ALA A 302 -7.62 -22.79 7.65
CA ALA A 302 -6.57 -23.11 8.61
C ALA A 302 -6.87 -22.57 10.02
N TYR A 303 -7.58 -21.44 10.13
CA TYR A 303 -8.04 -20.90 11.40
C TYR A 303 -9.15 -21.76 12.04
N LEU A 304 -10.13 -22.22 11.26
CA LEU A 304 -11.20 -23.11 11.75
C LEU A 304 -10.65 -24.48 12.17
N GLU A 305 -9.73 -25.04 11.38
CA GLU A 305 -9.06 -26.31 11.65
C GLU A 305 -8.30 -26.29 12.98
N ARG A 306 -7.56 -25.21 13.28
CA ARG A 306 -6.91 -25.00 14.58
C ARG A 306 -7.88 -24.95 15.77
N HIS A 307 -9.16 -24.66 15.53
CA HIS A 307 -10.21 -24.63 16.55
C HIS A 307 -11.13 -25.85 16.52
N GLY A 308 -10.89 -26.83 15.63
CA GLY A 308 -11.72 -28.03 15.50
C GLY A 308 -13.14 -27.79 14.99
N VAL A 309 -13.35 -26.77 14.15
CA VAL A 309 -14.68 -26.37 13.64
C VAL A 309 -14.83 -26.70 12.15
N GLU A 310 -15.91 -27.37 11.76
CA GLU A 310 -16.21 -27.67 10.36
C GLU A 310 -17.26 -26.69 9.80
N ALA A 311 -16.81 -25.67 9.07
CA ALA A 311 -17.68 -24.67 8.44
C ALA A 311 -17.46 -24.57 6.92
N ARG A 312 -18.54 -24.26 6.18
CA ARG A 312 -18.49 -24.04 4.73
C ARG A 312 -17.89 -22.67 4.41
N VAL A 313 -16.58 -22.64 4.16
CA VAL A 313 -15.87 -21.43 3.71
C VAL A 313 -15.98 -21.24 2.19
N GLU A 314 -16.56 -20.10 1.78
CA GLU A 314 -16.69 -19.66 0.39
C GLU A 314 -15.91 -18.38 0.07
N PHE A 315 -15.47 -18.25 -1.18
CA PHE A 315 -14.76 -17.06 -1.66
C PHE A 315 -15.71 -15.87 -1.86
N SER A 316 -15.25 -14.68 -1.49
CA SER A 316 -15.93 -13.39 -1.71
C SER A 316 -15.19 -12.61 -2.78
N TRP A 317 -15.94 -11.95 -3.69
CA TRP A 317 -15.37 -11.07 -4.72
C TRP A 317 -15.46 -9.59 -4.31
N GLY A 318 -15.28 -9.31 -3.03
CA GLY A 318 -15.56 -8.03 -2.38
C GLY A 318 -17.02 -7.86 -1.91
N ALA A 319 -17.28 -6.73 -1.23
CA ALA A 319 -18.54 -6.41 -0.55
C ALA A 319 -19.01 -7.51 0.44
N THR A 320 -18.06 -8.18 1.08
CA THR A 320 -18.31 -9.31 1.98
C THR A 320 -19.18 -8.90 3.16
N GLU A 321 -19.06 -7.66 3.64
CA GLU A 321 -19.83 -7.15 4.78
C GLU A 321 -21.35 -7.13 4.54
N ALA A 322 -21.78 -7.11 3.28
CA ALA A 322 -23.19 -7.16 2.89
C ALA A 322 -23.75 -8.59 2.74
N LYS A 323 -22.94 -9.64 2.90
CA LYS A 323 -23.39 -11.04 2.78
C LYS A 323 -24.24 -11.52 3.96
N PRO A 324 -23.93 -11.18 5.24
CA PRO A 324 -24.73 -11.66 6.36
C PRO A 324 -26.09 -10.96 6.52
N PRO A 325 -27.10 -11.64 7.09
CA PRO A 325 -27.17 -13.08 7.39
C PRO A 325 -27.59 -13.95 6.19
N LEU A 326 -28.00 -13.33 5.07
CA LEU A 326 -28.71 -14.02 3.99
C LEU A 326 -27.81 -15.01 3.22
N LEU A 327 -26.65 -14.53 2.77
CA LEU A 327 -25.73 -15.29 1.92
C LEU A 327 -24.69 -16.07 2.74
N ALA A 328 -24.28 -15.55 3.89
CA ALA A 328 -23.39 -16.21 4.84
C ALA A 328 -23.82 -15.93 6.29
N ASP A 329 -23.49 -16.84 7.21
CA ASP A 329 -23.80 -16.71 8.64
C ASP A 329 -22.74 -15.85 9.36
N ALA A 330 -21.50 -15.90 8.86
CA ALA A 330 -20.36 -15.09 9.30
C ALA A 330 -19.47 -14.69 8.12
N ILE A 331 -18.52 -13.78 8.37
CA ILE A 331 -17.49 -13.40 7.40
C ILE A 331 -16.12 -13.35 8.07
N VAL A 332 -15.06 -13.49 7.28
CA VAL A 332 -13.70 -13.08 7.67
C VAL A 332 -13.26 -11.97 6.74
N GLU A 333 -13.10 -10.77 7.28
CA GLU A 333 -12.89 -9.53 6.51
C GLU A 333 -11.74 -8.70 7.11
N VAL A 334 -11.03 -7.96 6.27
CA VAL A 334 -9.87 -7.16 6.69
C VAL A 334 -10.29 -5.82 7.29
N THR A 335 -9.67 -5.44 8.41
CA THR A 335 -9.94 -4.15 9.03
C THR A 335 -8.74 -3.56 9.77
N GLU A 336 -8.59 -2.24 9.69
CA GLU A 336 -7.64 -1.46 10.49
C GLU A 336 -8.35 -0.85 11.72
N THR A 337 -9.45 -0.12 11.48
CA THR A 337 -10.20 0.61 12.51
C THR A 337 -11.49 -0.08 12.98
N GLY A 338 -11.98 -1.08 12.24
CA GLY A 338 -13.32 -1.65 12.41
C GLY A 338 -14.46 -0.76 11.88
N SER A 339 -14.18 0.32 11.14
CA SER A 339 -15.23 1.26 10.70
C SER A 339 -16.24 0.61 9.74
N SER A 340 -15.77 -0.17 8.74
CA SER A 340 -16.68 -0.86 7.79
C SER A 340 -17.56 -1.90 8.49
N ILE A 341 -16.97 -2.68 9.40
CA ILE A 341 -17.68 -3.69 10.20
C ILE A 341 -18.84 -3.07 10.97
N ARG A 342 -18.60 -1.96 11.68
CA ARG A 342 -19.67 -1.23 12.41
C ARG A 342 -20.71 -0.61 11.47
N ALA A 343 -20.29 -0.06 10.33
CA ALA A 343 -21.20 0.56 9.37
C ALA A 343 -22.19 -0.44 8.74
N ASN A 344 -21.82 -1.72 8.66
CA ASN A 344 -22.67 -2.81 8.17
C ASN A 344 -23.41 -3.57 9.30
N ASN A 345 -23.52 -2.99 10.50
CA ASN A 345 -24.15 -3.60 11.67
C ASN A 345 -23.58 -4.99 12.05
N LEU A 346 -22.28 -5.18 11.84
CA LEU A 346 -21.55 -6.37 12.23
C LEU A 346 -20.76 -6.12 13.52
N ARG A 347 -20.43 -7.21 14.23
CA ARG A 347 -19.49 -7.22 15.36
C ARG A 347 -18.37 -8.23 15.13
N ILE A 348 -17.19 -7.90 15.62
CA ILE A 348 -16.03 -8.79 15.66
C ILE A 348 -16.28 -9.85 16.75
N VAL A 349 -16.04 -11.10 16.41
CA VAL A 349 -15.99 -12.26 17.33
C VAL A 349 -14.55 -12.53 17.74
N ASP A 350 -13.63 -12.57 16.76
CA ASP A 350 -12.23 -12.91 16.99
C ASP A 350 -11.29 -12.32 15.91
N GLU A 351 -9.98 -12.34 16.17
CA GLU A 351 -8.93 -11.99 15.23
C GLU A 351 -8.34 -13.25 14.59
N VAL A 352 -8.46 -13.37 13.27
CA VAL A 352 -8.06 -14.55 12.48
C VAL A 352 -6.58 -14.49 12.08
N LEU A 353 -6.12 -13.31 11.67
CA LEU A 353 -4.74 -13.05 11.25
C LEU A 353 -4.41 -11.55 11.35
N SER A 354 -3.26 -11.22 11.96
CA SER A 354 -2.64 -9.90 11.84
C SER A 354 -1.70 -9.85 10.64
N SER A 355 -1.79 -8.80 9.82
CA SER A 355 -1.00 -8.59 8.61
C SER A 355 -0.36 -7.20 8.56
N THR A 356 0.86 -7.18 8.07
CA THR A 356 1.64 -5.98 7.74
C THR A 356 2.32 -6.21 6.38
N PRO A 357 2.64 -5.15 5.63
CA PRO A 357 3.48 -5.26 4.44
C PRO A 357 4.82 -5.96 4.70
N ARG A 358 5.28 -6.67 3.68
CA ARG A 358 6.53 -7.43 3.61
C ARG A 358 7.25 -7.09 2.32
N LEU A 359 8.56 -6.88 2.38
CA LEU A 359 9.41 -7.07 1.22
C LEU A 359 9.73 -8.57 1.13
N ILE A 360 9.31 -9.21 0.03
CA ILE A 360 9.54 -10.63 -0.24
C ILE A 360 10.44 -10.80 -1.47
N ALA A 361 11.20 -11.88 -1.52
CA ALA A 361 12.09 -12.22 -2.62
C ALA A 361 11.95 -13.68 -3.07
N ASN A 362 12.27 -13.95 -4.33
CA ASN A 362 12.37 -15.29 -4.89
C ASN A 362 13.62 -15.99 -4.36
N HIS A 363 13.54 -17.28 -4.03
CA HIS A 363 14.71 -18.04 -3.53
C HIS A 363 15.89 -18.05 -4.50
N ALA A 364 15.67 -18.18 -5.81
CA ALA A 364 16.75 -18.12 -6.81
C ALA A 364 17.32 -16.69 -6.99
N ALA A 365 16.54 -15.64 -6.71
CA ALA A 365 17.08 -14.28 -6.61
C ALA A 365 17.99 -14.10 -5.38
N MET A 366 17.79 -14.90 -4.32
CA MET A 366 18.67 -14.93 -3.14
C MET A 366 19.93 -15.77 -3.32
N GLU A 367 20.09 -16.47 -4.46
CA GLU A 367 21.34 -17.15 -4.85
C GLU A 367 22.31 -16.19 -5.59
N ASP A 368 21.83 -15.03 -6.03
CA ASP A 368 22.61 -13.99 -6.71
C ASP A 368 23.14 -12.96 -5.69
N PRO A 369 24.46 -12.91 -5.40
CA PRO A 369 25.02 -12.03 -4.37
C PRO A 369 24.73 -10.54 -4.61
N TRP A 370 24.63 -10.10 -5.88
CA TRP A 370 24.35 -8.70 -6.18
C TRP A 370 22.89 -8.36 -5.85
N LYS A 371 21.94 -9.26 -6.14
CA LYS A 371 20.53 -9.06 -5.77
C LYS A 371 20.33 -9.09 -4.27
N VAL A 372 21.04 -9.97 -3.55
CA VAL A 372 21.03 -9.99 -2.08
C VAL A 372 21.48 -8.64 -1.52
N GLU A 373 22.64 -8.13 -1.95
CA GLU A 373 23.15 -6.82 -1.51
C GLU A 373 22.19 -5.67 -1.86
N LYS A 374 21.65 -5.64 -3.10
CA LYS A 374 20.69 -4.62 -3.53
C LYS A 374 19.41 -4.66 -2.69
N LEU A 375 18.88 -5.84 -2.39
CA LEU A 375 17.67 -6.02 -1.57
C LEU A 375 17.90 -5.68 -0.10
N ASP A 376 19.04 -6.05 0.49
CA ASP A 376 19.39 -5.70 1.86
C ASP A 376 19.58 -4.19 2.02
N ASN A 377 20.19 -3.52 1.02
CA ASN A 377 20.29 -2.06 0.99
C ASN A 377 18.91 -1.37 0.89
N ILE A 378 18.02 -1.85 0.01
CA ILE A 378 16.64 -1.36 -0.07
C ILE A 378 15.92 -1.59 1.27
N ALA A 379 16.03 -2.79 1.85
CA ALA A 379 15.39 -3.14 3.13
C ALA A 379 15.91 -2.28 4.29
N LEU A 380 17.21 -2.00 4.34
CA LEU A 380 17.82 -1.08 5.31
C LEU A 380 17.22 0.32 5.18
N MET A 381 17.18 0.86 3.97
CA MET A 381 16.67 2.21 3.72
C MET A 381 15.18 2.34 4.03
N LEU A 382 14.34 1.37 3.63
CA LEU A 382 12.92 1.35 3.96
C LEU A 382 12.67 1.24 5.48
N ARG A 383 13.37 0.35 6.19
CA ARG A 383 13.29 0.23 7.65
C ARG A 383 13.74 1.52 8.34
N SER A 384 14.81 2.16 7.86
CA SER A 384 15.34 3.38 8.47
C SER A 384 14.36 4.55 8.42
N CYS A 385 13.54 4.63 7.37
CA CYS A 385 12.44 5.58 7.27
C CYS A 385 11.36 5.28 8.31
N LEU A 386 10.96 4.01 8.46
CA LEU A 386 9.96 3.61 9.46
C LEU A 386 10.44 3.88 10.90
N ALA A 387 11.72 3.63 11.19
CA ALA A 387 12.34 3.90 12.50
C ALA A 387 12.36 5.41 12.84
N ALA A 388 12.53 6.27 11.84
CA ALA A 388 12.46 7.73 12.00
C ALA A 388 11.03 8.28 12.19
N GLU A 389 9.99 7.48 11.97
CA GLU A 389 8.64 8.02 11.90
C GLU A 389 8.05 8.38 13.27
N GLY A 390 7.62 9.63 13.43
CA GLY A 390 7.23 10.18 14.74
C GLY A 390 8.43 10.46 15.65
N LYS A 391 9.65 10.52 15.12
CA LYS A 391 10.85 11.03 15.79
C LYS A 391 11.21 12.41 15.24
N VAL A 392 11.69 13.28 16.11
CA VAL A 392 12.24 14.59 15.73
C VAL A 392 13.59 14.82 16.40
N GLY A 393 14.46 15.56 15.72
CA GLY A 393 15.68 16.06 16.31
C GLY A 393 15.39 17.30 17.13
N LEU A 394 15.98 17.38 18.32
CA LEU A 394 15.89 18.54 19.19
C LEU A 394 17.30 19.04 19.51
N MET A 395 17.62 20.22 19.00
CA MET A 395 18.81 20.97 19.37
C MET A 395 18.45 22.11 20.30
N LEU A 396 19.27 22.37 21.32
CA LEU A 396 19.10 23.50 22.23
C LEU A 396 20.44 23.93 22.83
N ASN A 397 20.50 25.17 23.29
CA ASN A 397 21.63 25.71 24.06
C ASN A 397 21.23 25.86 25.53
N ALA A 398 22.19 25.69 26.45
CA ALA A 398 21.99 25.84 27.89
C ALA A 398 23.23 26.44 28.56
N ARG A 399 23.07 27.05 29.74
CA ARG A 399 24.21 27.24 30.65
C ARG A 399 24.67 25.89 31.16
N LYS A 400 25.96 25.76 31.51
CA LYS A 400 26.49 24.54 32.16
C LYS A 400 25.72 24.19 33.44
N ASP A 401 25.36 25.19 34.23
CA ASP A 401 24.68 25.03 35.51
C ASP A 401 23.23 24.51 35.37
N ASP A 402 22.60 24.69 34.20
CA ASP A 402 21.25 24.21 33.88
C ASP A 402 21.25 22.75 33.37
N LEU A 403 22.42 22.13 33.14
CA LEU A 403 22.55 20.85 32.43
C LEU A 403 21.79 19.70 33.12
N ASP A 404 21.90 19.56 34.43
CA ASP A 404 21.27 18.46 35.17
C ASP A 404 19.73 18.62 35.20
N ALA A 405 19.25 19.86 35.33
CA ALA A 405 17.83 20.18 35.25
C ALA A 405 17.24 19.89 33.86
N ILE A 406 18.01 20.17 32.80
CA ILE A 406 17.61 19.92 31.41
C ILE A 406 17.66 18.42 31.06
N THR A 407 18.73 17.73 31.42
CA THR A 407 18.88 16.28 31.13
C THR A 407 17.87 15.45 31.90
N GLY A 408 17.54 15.82 33.15
CA GLY A 408 16.46 15.20 33.93
C GLY A 408 15.04 15.40 33.36
N LEU A 409 14.86 16.29 32.38
CA LEU A 409 13.60 16.44 31.64
C LEU A 409 13.54 15.62 30.34
N LEU A 410 14.69 15.18 29.81
CA LEU A 410 14.74 14.38 28.58
C LEU A 410 14.32 12.93 28.84
N PRO A 411 13.72 12.22 27.86
CA PRO A 411 13.35 10.82 28.01
C PRO A 411 14.56 9.92 28.33
N ALA A 412 14.47 9.12 29.38
CA ALA A 412 15.59 8.39 30.00
C ALA A 412 16.35 7.39 29.09
N LEU A 413 15.80 7.03 27.93
CA LEU A 413 16.46 6.16 26.95
C LEU A 413 17.48 6.88 26.05
N GLN A 414 17.75 8.17 26.30
CA GLN A 414 18.56 9.00 25.41
C GLN A 414 19.61 9.80 26.16
N THR A 415 20.87 9.46 25.94
CA THR A 415 22.01 10.31 26.28
C THR A 415 22.16 11.38 25.19
N PRO A 416 21.84 12.67 25.45
CA PRO A 416 22.03 13.72 24.46
C PRO A 416 23.52 13.90 24.14
N THR A 417 23.84 14.23 22.89
CA THR A 417 25.17 14.71 22.53
C THR A 417 25.36 16.10 23.15
N ILE A 418 26.40 16.29 23.96
CA ILE A 418 26.72 17.57 24.61
C ILE A 418 28.00 18.15 24.00
N SER A 419 27.89 19.33 23.41
CA SER A 419 29.00 20.06 22.77
C SER A 419 29.29 21.37 23.48
N ARG A 420 30.58 21.74 23.61
CA ARG A 420 30.98 23.07 24.11
C ARG A 420 30.73 24.13 23.05
N LEU A 421 30.31 25.33 23.47
CA LEU A 421 30.20 26.50 22.61
C LEU A 421 31.40 27.45 22.80
N SER A 422 31.45 28.53 22.01
CA SER A 422 32.53 29.52 22.05
C SER A 422 32.55 30.36 23.34
N ASP A 423 31.40 30.60 23.96
CA ASP A 423 31.30 31.04 25.35
C ASP A 423 31.39 29.79 26.24
N GLU A 424 32.46 29.70 27.04
CA GLU A 424 32.71 28.55 27.92
C GLU A 424 31.61 28.34 28.98
N GLY A 425 30.78 29.33 29.27
CA GLY A 425 29.63 29.19 30.15
C GLY A 425 28.44 28.48 29.51
N TRP A 426 28.49 28.16 28.21
CA TRP A 426 27.39 27.52 27.47
C TRP A 426 27.78 26.19 26.83
N ILE A 427 26.73 25.39 26.62
CA ILE A 427 26.75 24.11 25.92
C ILE A 427 25.59 24.03 24.93
N ALA A 428 25.75 23.23 23.90
CA ALA A 428 24.67 22.78 23.03
C ALA A 428 24.36 21.30 23.31
N LEU A 429 23.09 20.95 23.35
CA LEU A 429 22.60 19.58 23.44
C LEU A 429 21.90 19.21 22.13
N ASN A 430 22.04 17.97 21.69
CA ASN A 430 21.30 17.39 20.57
C ASN A 430 20.78 15.99 20.94
N THR A 431 19.49 15.70 20.69
CA THR A 431 18.84 14.41 20.95
C THR A 431 17.69 14.12 19.99
N ILE A 432 17.23 12.87 19.90
CA ILE A 432 16.21 12.39 18.94
C ILE A 432 14.96 11.90 19.66
N ILE A 433 14.03 12.79 20.03
CA ILE A 433 12.87 12.46 20.85
C ILE A 433 11.64 12.00 20.04
N ASP A 434 10.68 11.37 20.72
CA ASP A 434 9.34 11.16 20.16
C ASP A 434 8.62 12.50 19.97
N GLU A 435 8.10 12.72 18.76
CA GLU A 435 7.34 13.93 18.37
C GLU A 435 6.16 14.20 19.33
N SER A 436 5.52 13.13 19.81
CA SER A 436 4.38 13.19 20.73
C SER A 436 4.68 13.86 22.08
N VAL A 437 5.93 13.87 22.55
CA VAL A 437 6.29 14.52 23.83
C VAL A 437 6.70 15.99 23.66
N VAL A 438 7.11 16.40 22.45
CA VAL A 438 7.68 17.73 22.13
C VAL A 438 6.82 18.87 22.69
N ARG A 439 5.51 18.82 22.42
CA ARG A 439 4.54 19.85 22.84
C ARG A 439 4.53 20.11 24.35
N THR A 440 4.82 19.09 25.16
CA THR A 440 4.88 19.21 26.63
C THR A 440 6.29 19.44 27.15
N LEU A 441 7.31 18.98 26.40
CA LEU A 441 8.71 19.05 26.78
C LEU A 441 9.34 20.43 26.52
N ILE A 442 9.13 21.03 25.34
CA ILE A 442 9.76 22.32 24.98
C ILE A 442 9.46 23.45 26.00
N PRO A 443 8.22 23.64 26.50
CA PRO A 443 7.94 24.64 27.53
C PRO A 443 8.69 24.39 28.84
N ARG A 444 8.83 23.11 29.24
CA ARG A 444 9.56 22.71 30.46
C ARG A 444 11.06 22.95 30.32
N LEU A 445 11.64 22.58 29.17
CA LEU A 445 13.05 22.87 28.85
C LEU A 445 13.34 24.37 28.90
N LYS A 446 12.48 25.20 28.29
CA LYS A 446 12.63 26.67 28.30
C LYS A 446 12.58 27.26 29.72
N ALA A 447 11.70 26.73 30.57
CA ALA A 447 11.61 27.11 31.98
C ALA A 447 12.86 26.68 32.77
N ALA A 448 13.42 25.50 32.47
CA ALA A 448 14.66 24.97 33.03
C ALA A 448 15.95 25.57 32.41
N GLY A 449 15.90 26.77 31.84
CA GLY A 449 17.09 27.48 31.35
C GLY A 449 17.42 27.33 29.86
N ALA A 450 16.85 26.35 29.14
CA ALA A 450 17.17 26.14 27.72
C ALA A 450 16.83 27.37 26.83
N ARG A 451 17.67 27.61 25.82
CA ARG A 451 17.59 28.69 24.83
C ARG A 451 17.84 28.15 23.44
N GLY A 452 17.41 28.88 22.41
CA GLY A 452 17.67 28.49 21.01
C GLY A 452 17.18 27.08 20.67
N ILE A 453 16.03 26.67 21.22
CA ILE A 453 15.47 25.34 21.00
C ILE A 453 14.99 25.27 19.53
N VAL A 454 15.52 24.29 18.79
CA VAL A 454 15.19 24.01 17.39
C VAL A 454 14.74 22.57 17.27
N GLU A 455 13.51 22.39 16.80
CA GLU A 455 12.95 21.11 16.38
C GLU A 455 13.19 20.95 14.87
N TYR A 456 13.59 19.75 14.43
CA TYR A 456 13.76 19.44 13.02
C TYR A 456 13.33 18.01 12.68
N PRO A 457 12.75 17.77 11.48
CA PRO A 457 12.29 16.45 11.07
C PRO A 457 13.48 15.50 10.81
N ILE A 458 13.30 14.23 11.13
CA ILE A 458 14.27 13.17 10.84
C ILE A 458 13.74 12.33 9.69
N GLY A 459 14.52 12.21 8.61
CA GLY A 459 14.13 11.40 7.44
C GLY A 459 14.39 9.90 7.59
N LYS A 460 15.46 9.53 8.31
CA LYS A 460 15.96 8.16 8.50
C LYS A 460 16.69 8.02 9.83
N ILE A 461 16.56 6.87 10.48
CA ILE A 461 17.38 6.41 11.61
C ILE A 461 17.92 5.03 11.24
N ILE A 462 19.24 4.87 11.27
CA ILE A 462 19.92 3.59 11.01
C ILE A 462 20.56 3.17 12.34
N GLU A 463 20.29 1.94 12.76
CA GLU A 463 20.80 1.28 13.97
C GLU A 463 21.66 0.07 13.59
#